data_AF-A0A2J7PJN5-F1
#
_entry.id   AF-A0A2J7PJN5-F1
#
_cell.length_a   1.000
_cell.length_b   1.000
_cell.length_c   1.000
_cell.angle_alpha   90.00
_cell.angle_beta   90.00
_cell.angle_gamma   90.00
#
_symmetry.space_group_name_H-M   'P 1'
#
loop_
_entity.id
_entity.type
_entity.pdbx_description
1 polymer ?
#
loop_
_entity_poly.entity_id
_entity_poly.type
_entity_poly.pdbx_seq_one_letter_code
_entity_poly.pdbx_strand_id
1 'polypeptide(L)'
;MLLWGSVCVILITSIIIFCRQKDPPPINGVYKQPGKWYPLKYVAFLIILQLRRWQNSYGMKSAKKQAGYGVQSHASPAMMDIAQPLSSDAKAFDAVFFIAANKDGYYFAAGTERRHHGVINGLCYIAVPGKGLLCSSKLPDTVLFGAKDEEFGAEGLALKLERPMRKWKLTYKGKMW
;
A
#
# COMPACT_ATOMS: atom_id res chain seq x y z
N MET A 1 -21.86 -26.20 -47.48
CA MET A 1 -21.54 -24.76 -47.57
C MET A 1 -22.45 -23.88 -46.73
N LEU A 2 -23.78 -24.10 -46.71
CA LEU A 2 -24.74 -23.29 -45.94
C LEU A 2 -24.47 -23.25 -44.42
N LEU A 3 -24.06 -24.36 -43.81
CA LEU A 3 -23.78 -24.43 -42.36
C LEU A 3 -22.64 -23.50 -41.93
N TRP A 4 -21.56 -23.43 -42.72
CA TRP A 4 -20.40 -22.58 -42.44
C TRP A 4 -20.73 -21.10 -42.60
N GLY A 5 -21.56 -20.74 -43.59
CA GLY A 5 -22.04 -19.37 -43.76
C GLY A 5 -22.85 -18.87 -42.57
N SER A 6 -23.79 -19.68 -42.07
CA SER A 6 -24.61 -19.34 -40.90
C SER A 6 -23.77 -19.17 -39.63
N VAL A 7 -22.77 -20.03 -39.42
CA VAL A 7 -21.84 -19.92 -38.29
C VAL A 7 -21.07 -18.60 -38.34
N CYS A 8 -20.55 -18.21 -39.50
CA CYS A 8 -19.84 -16.94 -39.67
C CYS A 8 -20.72 -15.73 -39.37
N VAL A 9 -21.98 -15.73 -39.82
CA VAL A 9 -22.93 -14.63 -39.57
C VAL A 9 -23.27 -14.52 -38.07
N ILE A 10 -23.50 -15.65 -37.40
CA ILE A 10 -23.76 -15.67 -35.95
C ILE A 10 -22.55 -15.16 -35.17
N LEU A 11 -21.34 -15.53 -35.59
CA LEU A 11 -20.10 -15.11 -34.94
C LEU A 11 -19.86 -13.60 -35.10
N ILE A 12 -20.02 -13.07 -36.33
CA ILE A 12 -19.87 -11.63 -36.62
C ILE A 12 -20.92 -10.81 -35.86
N THR A 13 -22.18 -11.23 -35.87
CA THR A 13 -23.26 -10.52 -35.15
C THR A 13 -23.04 -10.53 -33.64
N SER A 14 -22.58 -11.66 -33.08
CA SER A 14 -22.21 -11.77 -31.66
C SER A 14 -21.07 -10.83 -31.27
N ILE A 15 -20.03 -10.73 -32.11
CA ILE A 15 -18.91 -9.80 -31.90
C ILE A 15 -19.41 -8.35 -31.95
N ILE A 16 -20.26 -7.99 -32.91
CA ILE A 16 -20.82 -6.64 -33.02
C ILE A 16 -21.65 -6.29 -31.77
N ILE A 17 -22.53 -7.20 -31.33
CA ILE A 17 -23.35 -7.01 -30.11
C ILE A 17 -22.45 -6.80 -28.89
N PHE A 18 -21.44 -7.65 -28.71
CA PHE A 18 -20.47 -7.52 -27.62
C PHE A 18 -19.70 -6.19 -27.69
N CYS A 19 -19.22 -5.80 -28.87
CA CYS A 19 -18.53 -4.53 -29.08
C CYS A 19 -19.43 -3.30 -28.83
N ARG A 20 -20.76 -3.43 -28.92
CA ARG A 20 -21.72 -2.35 -28.63
C ARG A 20 -22.23 -2.30 -27.19
N GLN A 21 -21.98 -3.33 -26.37
CA GLN A 21 -22.30 -3.28 -24.93
C GLN A 21 -21.58 -2.10 -24.27
N LYS A 22 -22.33 -1.29 -23.52
CA LYS A 22 -21.76 -0.18 -22.74
C LYS A 22 -21.23 -0.71 -21.42
N ASP A 23 -20.12 -0.14 -20.98
CA ASP A 23 -19.62 -0.42 -19.64
C ASP A 23 -20.55 0.18 -18.58
N PRO A 24 -20.69 -0.45 -17.41
CA PRO A 24 -21.47 0.08 -16.31
C PRO A 24 -20.95 1.46 -15.88
N PRO A 25 -21.84 2.37 -15.45
CA PRO A 25 -21.45 3.70 -15.00
C PRO A 25 -20.56 3.62 -13.74
N PRO A 26 -19.62 4.55 -13.54
CA PRO A 26 -18.81 4.56 -12.32
C PRO A 26 -19.67 4.74 -11.06
N ILE A 27 -19.30 4.06 -9.96
CA ILE A 27 -19.91 4.30 -8.65
C ILE A 27 -19.54 5.72 -8.21
N ASN A 28 -20.54 6.53 -7.86
CA ASN A 28 -20.40 7.96 -7.52
C ASN A 28 -19.66 8.79 -8.60
N GLY A 29 -19.70 8.38 -9.87
CA GLY A 29 -19.01 9.08 -10.96
C GLY A 29 -17.47 8.95 -10.95
N VAL A 30 -16.88 8.34 -9.91
CA VAL A 30 -15.42 8.27 -9.72
C VAL A 30 -14.90 6.84 -9.87
N TYR A 31 -15.54 5.86 -9.24
CA TYR A 31 -15.00 4.49 -9.17
C TYR A 31 -15.47 3.65 -10.35
N LYS A 32 -14.58 3.42 -11.31
CA LYS A 32 -14.86 2.61 -12.51
C LYS A 32 -15.25 1.18 -12.13
N GLN A 33 -16.31 0.68 -12.75
CA GLN A 33 -16.80 -0.68 -12.56
C GLN A 33 -16.18 -1.65 -13.58
N PRO A 34 -16.20 -2.96 -13.31
CA PRO A 34 -15.81 -3.98 -14.28
C PRO A 34 -16.56 -3.85 -15.60
N GLY A 35 -15.85 -3.45 -16.65
CA GLY A 35 -16.38 -3.37 -18.01
C GLY A 35 -16.48 -4.73 -18.69
N LYS A 36 -17.02 -4.76 -19.91
CA LYS A 36 -17.19 -6.01 -20.68
C LYS A 36 -15.90 -6.79 -20.95
N TRP A 37 -14.76 -6.09 -21.03
CA TRP A 37 -13.43 -6.69 -21.21
C TRP A 37 -12.76 -7.10 -19.90
N TYR A 38 -13.39 -6.85 -18.75
CA TYR A 38 -12.83 -7.19 -17.45
C TYR A 38 -12.48 -8.68 -17.33
N PRO A 39 -13.34 -9.65 -17.71
CA PRO A 39 -13.00 -11.07 -17.56
C PRO A 39 -11.75 -11.46 -18.36
N LEU A 40 -11.61 -10.96 -19.59
CA LEU A 40 -10.43 -11.20 -20.42
C LEU A 40 -9.17 -10.63 -19.78
N LYS A 41 -9.22 -9.35 -19.35
CA LYS A 41 -8.10 -8.71 -18.67
C LYS A 41 -7.75 -9.45 -17.38
N TYR A 42 -8.74 -9.85 -16.60
CA TYR A 42 -8.58 -10.60 -15.37
C TYR A 42 -7.85 -11.92 -15.61
N VAL A 43 -8.30 -12.73 -16.58
CA VAL A 43 -7.65 -14.00 -16.93
C VAL A 43 -6.21 -13.76 -17.41
N ALA A 44 -5.98 -12.76 -18.27
CA ALA A 44 -4.64 -12.43 -18.73
C ALA A 44 -3.69 -12.07 -17.57
N PHE A 45 -4.13 -11.21 -16.64
CA PHE A 45 -3.34 -10.88 -15.46
C PHE A 45 -3.16 -12.05 -14.49
N LEU A 46 -4.17 -12.93 -14.36
CA LEU A 46 -4.07 -14.14 -13.56
C LEU A 46 -3.01 -15.09 -14.11
N ILE A 47 -3.00 -15.30 -15.44
CA ILE A 47 -1.97 -16.10 -16.13
C ILE A 47 -0.59 -15.48 -15.90
N ILE A 48 -0.43 -14.17 -16.11
CA ILE A 48 0.83 -13.46 -15.87
C ILE A 48 1.30 -13.66 -14.41
N LEU A 49 0.39 -13.54 -13.44
CA LEU A 49 0.70 -13.74 -12.02
C LEU A 49 1.12 -15.18 -11.72
N GLN A 50 0.41 -16.17 -12.28
CA GLN A 50 0.73 -17.58 -12.11
C GLN A 50 2.09 -17.95 -12.73
N LEU A 51 2.36 -17.49 -13.94
CA LEU A 51 3.66 -17.66 -14.61
C LEU A 51 4.80 -17.05 -13.77
N ARG A 52 4.59 -15.86 -13.20
CA ARG A 52 5.58 -15.23 -12.32
C ARG A 52 5.81 -16.01 -11.03
N ARG A 53 4.75 -16.50 -10.38
CA ARG A 53 4.87 -17.36 -9.20
C ARG A 53 5.65 -18.62 -9.54
N TRP A 54 5.39 -19.22 -10.71
CA TRP A 54 6.09 -20.39 -11.18
C TRP A 54 7.58 -20.13 -11.42
N GLN A 55 7.93 -19.06 -12.15
CA GLN A 55 9.33 -18.63 -12.36
C GLN A 55 10.08 -18.38 -11.05
N ASN A 56 9.42 -17.75 -10.07
CA ASN A 56 10.00 -17.50 -8.76
C ASN A 56 10.27 -18.79 -7.97
N SER A 57 9.35 -19.76 -8.00
CA SER A 57 9.50 -21.05 -7.30
C SER A 57 10.56 -21.95 -7.93
N TYR A 58 10.74 -21.91 -9.25
CA TYR A 58 11.69 -22.77 -9.97
C TYR A 58 13.10 -22.14 -10.10
N GLY A 59 13.37 -21.06 -9.37
CA GLY A 59 14.73 -20.62 -9.15
C GLY A 59 15.47 -20.11 -10.39
N MET A 60 14.77 -19.52 -11.37
CA MET A 60 15.41 -18.64 -12.36
C MET A 60 15.90 -17.36 -11.64
N LYS A 61 16.92 -17.53 -10.79
CA LYS A 61 17.62 -16.47 -10.08
C LYS A 61 18.51 -15.76 -11.11
N SER A 62 17.91 -14.88 -11.91
CA SER A 62 18.70 -13.92 -12.69
C SER A 62 19.60 -13.15 -11.73
N ALA A 63 20.91 -13.18 -12.00
CA ALA A 63 22.00 -12.80 -11.10
C ALA A 63 22.10 -11.28 -10.80
N LYS A 64 21.12 -10.47 -11.21
CA LYS A 64 21.05 -9.03 -10.94
C LYS A 64 19.64 -8.67 -10.49
N LYS A 65 19.37 -8.78 -9.19
CA LYS A 65 18.05 -8.48 -8.63
C LYS A 65 17.95 -7.02 -8.20
N GLN A 66 17.48 -6.18 -9.12
CA GLN A 66 16.83 -4.93 -8.74
C GLN A 66 15.47 -5.29 -8.12
N ALA A 67 15.16 -4.76 -6.94
CA ALA A 67 13.86 -4.97 -6.31
C ALA A 67 12.73 -4.42 -7.20
N GLY A 68 11.63 -5.18 -7.35
CA GLY A 68 10.50 -4.80 -8.22
C GLY A 68 10.02 -5.94 -9.12
N TYR A 69 8.89 -5.73 -9.82
CA TYR A 69 8.32 -6.67 -10.80
C TYR A 69 8.08 -8.11 -10.32
N GLY A 70 7.89 -8.33 -9.02
CA GLY A 70 7.67 -9.67 -8.44
C GLY A 70 8.95 -10.30 -7.86
N VAL A 71 10.07 -9.60 -7.90
CA VAL A 71 11.30 -9.94 -7.18
C VAL A 71 11.20 -9.36 -5.76
N GLN A 72 11.44 -10.21 -4.76
CA GLN A 72 11.46 -9.80 -3.36
C GLN A 72 12.58 -8.76 -3.13
N SER A 73 12.24 -7.64 -2.49
CA SER A 73 13.20 -6.64 -2.03
C SER A 73 14.06 -7.16 -0.87
N HIS A 74 13.48 -8.01 -0.02
CA HIS A 74 14.15 -8.61 1.13
C HIS A 74 13.94 -10.12 1.18
N ALA A 75 14.82 -10.82 1.90
CA ALA A 75 14.79 -12.27 2.04
C ALA A 75 13.56 -12.80 2.81
N SER A 76 12.93 -11.98 3.66
CA SER A 76 11.75 -12.36 4.42
C SER A 76 10.84 -11.15 4.68
N PRO A 77 9.54 -11.36 4.94
CA PRO A 77 8.64 -10.28 5.34
C PRO A 77 9.05 -9.57 6.63
N ALA A 78 9.69 -10.29 7.56
CA ALA A 78 10.20 -9.71 8.79
C ALA A 78 11.25 -8.62 8.55
N MET A 79 12.07 -8.79 7.51
CA MET A 79 13.08 -7.79 7.13
C MET A 79 12.48 -6.54 6.48
N MET A 80 11.21 -6.56 6.06
CA MET A 80 10.54 -5.39 5.47
C MET A 80 9.96 -4.44 6.52
N ASP A 81 9.66 -4.94 7.73
CA ASP A 81 9.01 -4.15 8.78
C ASP A 81 9.97 -3.55 9.80
N ILE A 82 11.26 -3.92 9.74
CA ILE A 82 12.29 -3.31 10.58
C ILE A 82 12.78 -1.99 9.99
N ALA A 83 13.46 -1.20 10.80
CA ALA A 83 14.16 -0.01 10.37
C ALA A 83 15.14 -0.35 9.23
N GLN A 84 14.96 0.29 8.07
CA GLN A 84 15.86 0.12 6.95
C GLN A 84 17.09 1.01 7.10
N PRO A 85 18.26 0.56 6.64
CA PRO A 85 19.45 1.40 6.61
C PRO A 85 19.22 2.57 5.64
N LEU A 86 19.51 3.78 6.11
CA LEU A 86 19.47 4.97 5.25
C LEU A 86 20.70 4.98 4.36
N SER A 87 20.53 5.34 3.08
CA SER A 87 21.67 5.57 2.19
C SER A 87 22.42 6.86 2.59
N SER A 88 23.61 7.07 2.04
CA SER A 88 24.40 8.29 2.29
C SER A 88 23.79 9.57 1.71
N ASP A 89 22.69 9.48 0.98
CA ASP A 89 21.97 10.65 0.46
C ASP A 89 21.35 11.43 1.63
N ALA A 90 21.56 12.74 1.66
CA ALA A 90 21.00 13.63 2.69
C ALA A 90 19.45 13.61 2.73
N LYS A 91 18.80 13.19 1.64
CA LYS A 91 17.34 13.03 1.53
C LYS A 91 16.86 11.61 1.81
N ALA A 92 17.75 10.68 2.16
CA ALA A 92 17.34 9.34 2.52
C ALA A 92 16.48 9.37 3.80
N PHE A 93 15.34 8.68 3.76
CA PHE A 93 14.46 8.52 4.89
C PHE A 93 13.81 7.15 4.86
N ASP A 94 13.32 6.72 6.02
CA ASP A 94 12.54 5.51 6.17
C ASP A 94 11.32 5.82 7.04
N ALA A 95 10.14 5.39 6.62
CA ALA A 95 8.90 5.86 7.21
C ALA A 95 7.91 4.72 7.45
N VAL A 96 7.23 4.81 8.59
CA VAL A 96 6.06 4.00 8.90
C VAL A 96 4.89 4.92 9.18
N PHE A 97 3.72 4.55 8.66
CA PHE A 97 2.51 5.36 8.75
C PHE A 97 1.30 4.46 8.97
N PHE A 98 0.47 4.84 9.93
CA PHE A 98 -0.72 4.09 10.35
C PHE A 98 -1.93 5.00 10.31
N ILE A 99 -2.99 4.51 9.68
CA ILE A 99 -4.31 5.12 9.66
C ILE A 99 -5.34 4.11 10.14
N ALA A 100 -6.27 4.58 10.95
CA ALA A 100 -7.38 3.78 11.41
C ALA A 100 -8.65 4.63 11.52
N ALA A 101 -9.79 3.99 11.31
CA ALA A 101 -11.10 4.56 11.54
C ALA A 101 -12.03 3.48 12.08
N ASN A 102 -13.05 3.86 12.85
CA ASN A 102 -14.11 2.96 13.25
C ASN A 102 -15.50 3.52 12.89
N LYS A 103 -16.52 2.68 13.02
CA LYS A 103 -17.92 3.04 12.75
C LYS A 103 -18.48 4.11 13.69
N ASP A 104 -17.85 4.30 14.85
CA ASP A 104 -18.30 5.22 15.88
C ASP A 104 -17.74 6.64 15.67
N GLY A 105 -17.03 6.88 14.56
CA GLY A 105 -16.49 8.19 14.19
C GLY A 105 -15.15 8.53 14.83
N TYR A 106 -14.44 7.55 15.38
CA TYR A 106 -13.04 7.73 15.78
C TYR A 106 -12.14 7.60 14.57
N TYR A 107 -11.20 8.52 14.44
CA TYR A 107 -10.15 8.47 13.41
C TYR A 107 -8.80 8.62 14.07
N PHE A 108 -7.81 7.92 13.53
CA PHE A 108 -6.45 7.94 14.04
C PHE A 108 -5.48 7.98 12.87
N ALA A 109 -4.45 8.82 12.97
CA ALA A 109 -3.33 8.83 12.05
C ALA A 109 -2.05 9.09 12.84
N ALA A 110 -1.05 8.24 12.68
CA ALA A 110 0.27 8.46 13.24
C ALA A 110 1.35 7.95 12.31
N GLY A 111 2.47 8.65 12.28
CA GLY A 111 3.59 8.26 11.45
C GLY A 111 4.88 8.83 11.98
N THR A 112 5.96 8.15 11.64
CA THR A 112 7.33 8.61 11.90
C THR A 112 8.15 8.35 10.67
N GLU A 113 8.87 9.37 10.24
CA GLU A 113 9.86 9.32 9.18
C GLU A 113 11.24 9.53 9.82
N ARG A 114 12.05 8.47 9.83
CA ARG A 114 13.44 8.48 10.26
C ARG A 114 14.31 9.18 9.24
N ARG A 115 15.14 10.10 9.72
CA ARG A 115 16.18 10.79 8.98
C ARG A 115 17.54 10.60 9.65
N HIS A 116 18.58 11.07 8.97
CA HIS A 116 19.93 11.11 9.53
C HIS A 116 19.99 11.88 10.85
N HIS A 117 21.01 11.57 11.65
CA HIS A 117 21.35 12.25 12.91
C HIS A 117 20.25 12.18 13.99
N GLY A 118 19.49 11.08 14.05
CA GLY A 118 18.49 10.85 15.11
C GLY A 118 17.30 11.80 15.06
N VAL A 119 17.02 12.36 13.88
CA VAL A 119 15.86 13.23 13.62
C VAL A 119 14.70 12.38 13.10
N ILE A 120 13.51 12.64 13.64
CA ILE A 120 12.24 12.06 13.19
C ILE A 120 11.30 13.18 12.78
N ASN A 121 10.70 13.07 11.60
CA ASN A 121 9.46 13.80 11.33
C ASN A 121 8.29 12.93 11.79
N GLY A 122 7.67 13.31 12.90
CA GLY A 122 6.63 12.55 13.58
C GLY A 122 5.33 13.32 13.67
N LEU A 123 4.23 12.60 13.47
CA LEU A 123 2.88 13.13 13.62
C LEU A 123 1.98 12.13 14.35
N CYS A 124 1.01 12.65 15.10
CA CYS A 124 -0.01 11.85 15.75
C CYS A 124 -1.29 12.68 15.86
N TYR A 125 -2.38 12.13 15.35
CA TYR A 125 -3.71 12.70 15.32
C TYR A 125 -4.70 11.67 15.86
N ILE A 126 -5.66 12.12 16.66
CA ILE A 126 -6.82 11.32 17.03
C ILE A 126 -8.08 12.20 17.00
N ALA A 127 -9.01 11.87 16.12
CA ALA A 127 -10.34 12.46 16.13
C ALA A 127 -11.22 11.67 17.10
N VAL A 128 -11.79 12.37 18.07
CA VAL A 128 -12.65 11.80 19.10
C VAL A 128 -14.03 12.45 19.00
N PRO A 129 -15.11 11.66 18.78
CA PRO A 129 -16.47 12.17 18.79
C PRO A 129 -16.77 13.00 20.04
N GLY A 130 -17.32 14.20 19.85
CA GLY A 130 -17.64 15.13 20.93
C GLY A 130 -16.45 15.93 21.49
N LYS A 131 -15.20 15.61 21.14
CA LYS A 131 -14.00 16.39 21.53
C LYS A 131 -13.31 17.07 20.35
N GLY A 132 -13.52 16.57 19.13
CA GLY A 132 -12.89 17.09 17.92
C GLY A 132 -11.57 16.38 17.58
N LEU A 133 -10.70 17.07 16.84
CA LEU A 133 -9.40 16.56 16.43
C LEU A 133 -8.34 16.93 17.46
N LEU A 134 -7.73 15.93 18.07
CA LEU A 134 -6.60 16.10 18.98
C LEU A 134 -5.29 15.88 18.22
N CYS A 135 -4.39 16.84 18.33
CA CYS A 135 -3.10 16.85 17.64
C CYS A 135 -1.95 16.70 18.64
N SER A 136 -0.85 16.07 18.24
CA SER A 136 0.39 16.15 19.01
C SER A 136 0.84 17.62 19.18
N SER A 137 1.40 17.95 20.33
CA SER A 137 1.88 19.32 20.63
C SER A 137 3.00 19.83 19.71
N LYS A 138 3.55 18.96 18.86
CA LYS A 138 4.64 19.25 17.93
C LYS A 138 4.14 19.63 16.54
N LEU A 139 2.84 19.54 16.30
CA LEU A 139 2.25 20.00 15.06
C LEU A 139 2.12 21.54 15.06
N PRO A 140 2.39 22.22 13.94
CA PRO A 140 2.66 21.66 12.60
C PRO A 140 4.13 21.32 12.29
N ASP A 141 5.08 21.58 13.20
CA ASP A 141 6.53 21.45 12.97
C ASP A 141 6.99 20.01 12.68
N THR A 142 6.39 19.02 13.35
CA THR A 142 6.66 17.56 13.20
C THR A 142 8.08 17.10 13.54
N VAL A 143 9.07 17.99 13.69
CA VAL A 143 10.44 17.60 14.00
C VAL A 143 10.57 17.15 15.46
N LEU A 144 11.08 15.93 15.64
CA LEU A 144 11.35 15.30 16.93
C LEU A 144 12.81 14.85 16.97
N PHE A 145 13.46 15.01 18.13
CA PHE A 145 14.88 14.71 18.31
C PHE A 145 15.13 13.53 19.24
N GLY A 146 16.31 12.91 19.08
CA GLY A 146 16.81 11.88 19.99
C GLY A 146 16.32 10.47 19.67
N ALA A 147 15.92 10.21 18.43
CA ALA A 147 15.68 8.84 17.97
C ALA A 147 17.00 8.08 17.86
N LYS A 148 16.96 6.78 18.17
CA LYS A 148 18.06 5.86 17.84
C LYS A 148 17.92 5.39 16.41
N ASP A 149 19.03 4.95 15.82
CA ASP A 149 19.08 4.57 14.41
C ASP A 149 18.06 3.50 14.02
N GLU A 150 17.61 2.62 14.92
CA GLU A 150 16.64 1.56 14.60
C GLU A 150 15.23 1.81 15.16
N GLU A 151 14.96 3.00 15.72
CA GLU A 151 13.70 3.30 16.40
C GLU A 151 12.81 4.23 15.55
N PHE A 152 11.55 3.82 15.38
CA PHE A 152 10.50 4.66 14.77
C PHE A 152 9.78 5.47 15.85
N GLY A 153 10.49 6.47 16.41
CA GLY A 153 9.93 7.30 17.47
C GLY A 153 10.92 8.20 18.18
N ALA A 154 10.40 9.31 18.71
CA ALA A 154 11.12 10.28 19.52
C ALA A 154 10.11 11.11 20.32
N GLU A 155 10.57 11.80 21.37
CA GLU A 155 9.81 12.80 22.14
C GLU A 155 8.38 12.36 22.55
N GLY A 156 8.26 11.11 23.00
CA GLY A 156 7.00 10.55 23.50
C GLY A 156 6.15 9.83 22.45
N LEU A 157 6.44 9.96 21.15
CA LEU A 157 5.86 9.14 20.09
C LEU A 157 6.74 7.90 19.85
N ALA A 158 6.15 6.70 19.85
CA ALA A 158 6.85 5.47 19.54
C ALA A 158 5.96 4.49 18.76
N LEU A 159 6.47 4.01 17.63
CA LEU A 159 5.87 2.99 16.77
C LEU A 159 6.80 1.78 16.79
N LYS A 160 6.37 0.67 17.42
CA LYS A 160 7.21 -0.52 17.61
C LYS A 160 6.58 -1.73 16.96
N LEU A 161 7.38 -2.46 16.19
CA LEU A 161 6.98 -3.74 15.63
C LEU A 161 6.84 -4.76 16.77
N GLU A 162 5.68 -5.41 16.89
CA GLU A 162 5.51 -6.56 17.80
C GLU A 162 5.51 -7.88 17.03
N ARG A 163 4.86 -7.92 15.87
CA ARG A 163 4.82 -9.09 14.98
C ARG A 163 4.86 -8.63 13.52
N PRO A 164 5.85 -9.08 12.72
CA PRO A 164 5.94 -8.80 11.29
C PRO A 164 4.60 -8.95 10.56
N MET A 165 4.24 -7.93 9.78
CA MET A 165 3.08 -7.82 8.90
C MET A 165 1.74 -8.06 9.62
N ARG A 166 1.72 -7.97 10.96
CA ARG A 166 0.55 -8.36 11.77
C ARG A 166 0.24 -7.38 12.88
N LYS A 167 1.23 -6.95 13.65
CA LYS A 167 0.98 -6.18 14.87
C LYS A 167 2.09 -5.19 15.15
N TRP A 168 1.66 -3.95 15.34
CA TRP A 168 2.48 -2.84 15.80
C TRP A 168 1.88 -2.29 17.08
N LYS A 169 2.76 -1.84 17.98
CA LYS A 169 2.41 -1.10 19.18
C LYS A 169 2.71 0.37 18.97
N LEU A 170 1.68 1.18 19.08
CA LEU A 170 1.76 2.62 18.95
C LEU A 170 1.57 3.22 20.34
N THR A 171 2.44 4.13 20.73
CA THR A 171 2.39 4.78 22.04
C THR A 171 2.66 6.26 21.87
N TYR A 172 1.86 7.08 22.55
CA TYR A 172 2.07 8.52 22.63
C TYR A 172 2.05 8.96 24.09
N LYS A 173 3.09 9.65 24.53
CA LYS A 173 3.23 10.24 25.85
C LYS A 173 3.50 11.73 25.70
N GLY A 174 2.45 12.54 25.78
CA GLY A 174 2.53 13.98 25.65
C GLY A 174 1.15 14.62 25.80
N LYS A 175 1.12 15.96 25.81
CA LYS A 175 -0.14 16.70 25.73
C LYS A 175 -0.62 16.71 24.29
N MET A 176 -1.92 16.51 24.10
CA MET A 176 -2.62 16.81 22.85
C MET A 176 -3.53 18.01 23.05
N TRP A 177 -3.75 18.76 21.98
CA TRP A 177 -4.62 19.93 21.96
C TRP A 177 -5.64 19.84 20.82
#